data_AF-A0A2E5C037-F1
#
_entry.id   AF-A0A2E5C037-F1
#
_cell.length_a   1.000
_cell.length_b   1.000
_cell.length_c   1.000
_cell.angle_alpha   90.00
_cell.angle_beta   90.00
_cell.angle_gamma   90.00
#
_symmetry.space_group_name_H-M   'P 1'
#
loop_
_entity.id
_entity.type
_entity.pdbx_description
1 polymer ?
#
loop_
_entity_poly.entity_id
_entity_poly.type
_entity_poly.pdbx_seq_one_letter_code
_entity_poly.pdbx_strand_id
1 'polypeptide(L)'
;MPKNRKSTEKLIQKMIDHQQSRVLKVAREIVPNATPEDIRNPQDFPQLLADSIFNYEDGILTGYLSLQTALRNQIKTEDFE
;
A
#
# COMPACT_ATOMS: atom_id res chain seq x y z
N MET A 1 -13.70 -3.84 23.97
CA MET A 1 -12.93 -2.69 23.40
C MET A 1 -13.17 -2.53 21.87
N PRO A 2 -14.39 -2.20 21.39
CA PRO A 2 -14.70 -2.14 19.95
C PRO A 2 -14.37 -0.81 19.25
N LYS A 3 -14.34 0.34 19.95
CA LYS A 3 -14.06 1.65 19.33
C LYS A 3 -12.64 1.78 18.77
N ASN A 4 -11.67 1.09 19.36
CA ASN A 4 -10.27 1.21 18.98
C ASN A 4 -9.95 0.51 17.64
N ARG A 5 -10.62 -0.62 17.34
CA ARG A 5 -10.37 -1.42 16.13
C ARG A 5 -10.75 -0.68 14.85
N LYS A 6 -11.97 -0.14 14.80
CA LYS A 6 -12.43 0.71 13.68
C LYS A 6 -11.54 1.96 13.49
N SER A 7 -10.94 2.45 14.58
CA SER A 7 -9.97 3.56 14.53
C SER A 7 -8.65 3.11 13.89
N THR A 8 -8.12 1.96 14.29
CA THR A 8 -6.91 1.36 13.71
C THR A 8 -7.05 1.04 12.22
N GLU A 9 -8.17 0.45 11.80
CA GLU A 9 -8.43 0.17 10.38
C GLU A 9 -8.46 1.47 9.55
N LYS A 10 -9.15 2.50 10.06
CA LYS A 10 -9.19 3.82 9.41
C LYS A 10 -7.81 4.47 9.34
N LEU A 11 -6.99 4.33 10.38
CA LEU A 11 -5.62 4.83 10.39
C LEU A 11 -4.78 4.13 9.31
N ILE A 12 -4.83 2.80 9.25
CA ILE A 12 -4.07 2.02 8.28
C ILE A 12 -4.52 2.32 6.86
N GLN A 13 -5.83 2.48 6.62
CA GLN A 13 -6.33 2.89 5.31
C GLN A 13 -5.75 4.26 4.90
N LYS A 14 -5.73 5.24 5.81
CA LYS A 14 -5.12 6.55 5.53
C LYS A 14 -3.62 6.44 5.23
N MET A 15 -2.90 5.55 5.91
CA MET A 15 -1.48 5.30 5.67
C MET A 15 -1.25 4.69 4.28
N ILE A 16 -2.11 3.75 3.86
CA ILE A 16 -2.10 3.17 2.51
C ILE A 16 -2.35 4.25 1.46
N ASP A 17 -3.40 5.05 1.61
CA ASP A 17 -3.77 6.09 0.63
C ASP A 17 -2.64 7.14 0.47
N HIS A 18 -2.01 7.51 1.58
CA HIS A 18 -0.87 8.42 1.57
C HIS A 18 0.34 7.79 0.87
N GLN A 19 0.66 6.54 1.19
CA GLN A 19 1.81 5.86 0.59
C GLN A 19 1.60 5.59 -0.90
N GLN A 20 0.39 5.22 -1.34
CA GLN A 20 0.05 5.08 -2.76
C GLN A 20 0.28 6.38 -3.53
N SER A 21 -0.12 7.51 -2.95
CA SER A 21 0.10 8.83 -3.56
C SER A 21 1.59 9.14 -3.71
N ARG A 22 2.41 8.73 -2.73
CA ARG A 22 3.85 8.92 -2.73
C ARG A 22 4.55 8.02 -3.76
N VAL A 23 4.20 6.74 -3.80
CA VAL A 23 4.68 5.78 -4.82
C VAL A 23 4.34 6.28 -6.21
N LEU A 24 3.11 6.74 -6.45
CA LEU A 24 2.69 7.31 -7.74
C LEU A 24 3.48 8.57 -8.11
N LYS A 25 3.79 9.43 -7.14
CA LYS A 25 4.62 10.61 -7.38
C LYS A 25 6.01 10.21 -7.86
N VAL A 26 6.67 9.29 -7.16
CA VAL A 26 8.00 8.77 -7.55
C VAL A 26 7.93 8.07 -8.91
N ALA A 27 6.90 7.24 -9.14
CA ALA A 27 6.68 6.59 -10.42
C ALA A 27 6.56 7.60 -11.57
N ARG A 28 5.92 8.75 -11.34
CA ARG A 28 5.78 9.82 -12.34
C ARG A 28 7.06 10.63 -12.59
N GLU A 29 8.00 10.63 -11.66
CA GLU A 29 9.32 11.20 -11.89
C GLU A 29 10.14 10.34 -12.87
N ILE A 30 9.86 9.03 -12.94
CA ILE A 30 10.52 8.07 -13.84
C ILE A 30 9.72 7.87 -15.14
N VAL A 31 8.39 7.75 -15.02
CA VAL A 31 7.43 7.48 -16.10
C VAL A 31 6.33 8.54 -16.03
N PRO A 32 6.45 9.66 -16.77
CA PRO A 32 5.58 10.84 -16.61
C PRO A 32 4.07 10.58 -16.64
N ASN A 33 3.65 9.57 -17.40
CA ASN A 33 2.25 9.20 -17.58
C ASN A 33 1.79 8.04 -16.70
N ALA A 34 2.57 7.65 -15.68
CA ALA A 34 2.21 6.57 -14.77
C ALA A 34 0.86 6.80 -14.09
N THR A 35 0.09 5.72 -14.04
CA THR A 35 -1.24 5.63 -13.48
C THR A 35 -1.21 4.83 -12.16
N PRO A 36 -2.28 4.92 -11.35
CA PRO A 36 -2.41 4.07 -10.17
C PRO A 36 -2.40 2.56 -10.45
N GLU A 37 -2.76 2.14 -11.67
CA GLU A 37 -2.69 0.72 -12.06
C GLU A 37 -1.25 0.29 -12.38
N ASP A 38 -0.43 1.19 -12.90
CA ASP A 38 0.97 0.90 -13.22
C ASP A 38 1.80 0.65 -11.97
N ILE A 39 1.52 1.37 -10.88
CA ILE A 39 2.17 1.12 -9.58
C ILE A 39 1.70 -0.17 -8.91
N ARG A 40 0.54 -0.72 -9.31
CA ARG A 40 0.09 -2.05 -8.85
C ARG A 40 0.75 -3.17 -9.63
N ASN A 41 1.27 -2.85 -10.82
CA ASN A 41 1.89 -3.78 -11.76
C ASN A 41 3.28 -3.28 -12.19
N PRO A 42 4.20 -2.97 -11.25
CA PRO A 42 5.49 -2.38 -11.59
C PRO A 42 6.36 -3.30 -12.47
N GLN A 43 6.05 -4.60 -12.52
CA GLN A 43 6.72 -5.56 -13.41
C GLN A 43 6.61 -5.22 -14.90
N ASP A 44 5.58 -4.47 -15.29
CA ASP A 44 5.38 -4.07 -16.69
C ASP A 44 6.26 -2.87 -17.07
N PHE A 45 6.96 -2.27 -16.10
CA PHE A 45 7.79 -1.08 -16.25
C PHE A 45 9.20 -1.33 -15.70
N PRO A 46 10.13 -1.90 -16.50
CA PRO A 46 11.49 -2.21 -16.05
C PRO A 46 12.25 -1.02 -15.44
N GLN A 47 11.95 0.19 -15.91
CA GLN A 47 12.50 1.45 -15.38
C GLN A 47 12.05 1.77 -13.95
N LEU A 48 10.86 1.35 -13.53
CA LEU A 48 10.42 1.48 -12.13
C LEU A 48 11.17 0.48 -11.24
N LEU A 49 11.31 -0.77 -11.68
CA LEU A 49 12.06 -1.80 -10.95
C LEU A 49 13.55 -1.47 -10.79
N ALA A 50 14.12 -0.72 -11.72
CA ALA A 50 15.51 -0.30 -11.66
C ALA A 50 15.76 0.86 -10.67
N ASP A 51 14.72 1.58 -10.25
CA ASP A 51 14.85 2.75 -9.38
C ASP A 51 14.76 2.37 -7.89
N SER A 52 15.79 2.73 -7.12
CA SER A 52 15.89 2.36 -5.72
C SER A 52 14.89 3.11 -4.83
N ILE A 53 14.53 4.35 -5.18
CA ILE A 53 13.57 5.15 -4.43
C ILE A 53 12.18 4.56 -4.63
N PHE A 54 11.81 4.26 -5.87
CA PHE A 54 10.54 3.60 -6.19
C PHE A 54 10.39 2.29 -5.40
N ASN A 55 11.38 1.40 -5.48
CA ASN A 55 11.36 0.11 -4.78
C ASN A 55 11.22 0.26 -3.26
N TYR A 56 11.88 1.27 -2.67
CA TYR A 56 11.75 1.54 -1.24
C TYR A 56 10.32 1.96 -0.87
N GLU A 57 9.72 2.89 -1.64
CA GLU A 57 8.36 3.34 -1.38
C GLU A 57 7.32 2.23 -1.61
N ASP A 58 7.50 1.42 -2.64
CA ASP A 58 6.63 0.28 -2.96
C ASP A 58 6.72 -0.82 -1.90
N GLY A 59 7.92 -1.08 -1.36
CA GLY A 59 8.11 -1.99 -0.24
C GLY A 59 7.35 -1.56 1.02
N ILE A 60 7.34 -0.25 1.33
CA ILE A 60 6.54 0.29 2.45
C ILE A 60 5.04 0.08 2.19
N LEU A 61 4.57 0.36 0.96
CA LEU A 61 3.17 0.15 0.59
C LEU A 61 2.77 -1.32 0.77
N THR A 62 3.61 -2.24 0.30
CA THR A 62 3.43 -3.70 0.46
C THR A 62 3.35 -4.09 1.95
N GLY A 63 4.17 -3.48 2.80
CA GLY A 63 4.10 -3.66 4.25
C GLY A 63 2.74 -3.25 4.85
N TYR A 64 2.21 -2.10 4.46
CA TYR A 64 0.89 -1.64 4.93
C TYR A 64 -0.27 -2.50 4.43
N LEU A 65 -0.22 -2.96 3.17
CA LEU A 65 -1.21 -3.87 2.60
C LEU A 65 -1.21 -5.24 3.32
N SER A 66 -0.01 -5.74 3.65
CA SER A 66 0.17 -6.97 4.43
C SER A 66 -0.43 -6.83 5.82
N LEU A 67 -0.16 -5.70 6.51
CA LEU A 67 -0.75 -5.40 7.82
C LEU A 67 -2.28 -5.32 7.77
N GLN A 68 -2.84 -4.63 6.76
CA GLN A 68 -4.29 -4.54 6.57
C GLN A 68 -4.92 -5.93 6.37
N THR A 69 -4.27 -6.80 5.58
CA THR A 69 -4.73 -8.17 5.35
C THR A 69 -4.73 -8.98 6.64
N ALA A 70 -3.64 -8.91 7.42
CA ALA A 70 -3.52 -9.62 8.70
C ALA A 70 -4.61 -9.20 9.70
N LEU A 71 -4.84 -7.89 9.85
CA LEU A 71 -5.87 -7.37 10.77
C LEU A 71 -7.28 -7.79 10.36
N ARG A 72 -7.59 -7.75 9.06
CA ARG A 72 -8.90 -8.21 8.55
C ARG A 72 -9.12 -9.69 8.81
N ASN A 73 -8.08 -10.51 8.68
CA ASN A 73 -8.17 -11.94 8.97
C ASN A 73 -8.39 -12.20 10.45
N GLN A 74 -7.68 -11.50 11.33
CA GLN A 74 -7.89 -11.59 12.77
C GLN A 74 -9.34 -11.25 13.16
N ILE A 75 -9.91 -10.20 12.58
CA ILE A 75 -11.30 -9.80 12.86
C ILE A 75 -12.28 -10.90 12.45
N LYS A 76 -12.08 -11.51 11.28
CA LYS A 76 -12.95 -12.61 10.83
C LYS A 76 -12.89 -13.79 11.80
N THR A 77 -11.70 -14.19 12.26
CA THR A 77 -11.55 -15.33 13.17
C THR A 77 -12.25 -15.09 14.51
N GLU A 78 -12.20 -13.86 15.06
CA GLU A 78 -12.90 -13.51 16.30
C GLU A 78 -14.43 -13.46 16.16
N ASP A 79 -14.97 -13.25 14.95
CA ASP A 79 -16.43 -13.25 14.71
C ASP A 79 -17.01 -14.69 14.62
N PHE A 80 -16.15 -15.72 14.53
CA PHE A 80 -16.52 -17.14 14.45
C PHE A 80 -16.23 -17.94 15.73
N GLU A 81 -15.68 -17.31 16.79
CA GLU A 81 -15.50 -17.87 18.14
C GLU A 81 -16.51 -17.28 19.13
#